data_AF-A0AA89I6P5-F1
#
_entry.id   AF-A0AA89I6P5-F1
#
_cell.length_a   1.000
_cell.length_b   1.000
_cell.length_c   1.000
_cell.angle_alpha   90.00
_cell.angle_beta   90.00
_cell.angle_gamma   90.00
#
_symmetry.space_group_name_H-M   'P 1'
#
loop_
_entity.id
_entity.type
_entity.pdbx_description
1 polymer ?
#
loop_
_entity_poly.entity_id
_entity_poly.type
_entity_poly.pdbx_seq_one_letter_code
_entity_poly.pdbx_strand_id
1 'polypeptide(L)'
;MGIMSEQTKKKIFDNLDVLGAIIMIVALFLGAFYKDDGGAFAATFTYPGYKLIFNSEYMLGTLMIALPLIVLITNYVDGLKKYDKLIKLVLPAITFIFVFVLKGQVGDEVGADTGAKLSMALGGWIYILGNVIGLAAGVAGFFGVNLEKKANELMNKKK
;
A
#
# COMPACT_ATOMS: atom_id res chain seq x y z
N MET A 1 15.39 8.33 -23.21
CA MET A 1 15.37 7.99 -21.77
C MET A 1 16.22 9.01 -21.05
N GLY A 2 15.60 9.90 -20.27
CA GLY A 2 16.35 10.92 -19.54
C GLY A 2 17.20 10.28 -18.44
N ILE A 3 18.48 10.63 -18.37
CA ILE A 3 19.37 10.21 -17.28
C ILE A 3 18.87 10.94 -16.02
N MET A 4 18.23 10.20 -15.12
CA MET A 4 17.87 10.72 -13.81
C MET A 4 19.14 11.13 -13.08
N SER A 5 19.21 12.35 -12.55
CA SER A 5 20.37 12.81 -11.80
C SER A 5 20.54 11.99 -10.51
N GLU A 6 21.78 11.75 -10.09
CA GLU A 6 22.08 11.01 -8.85
C GLU A 6 21.44 11.66 -7.62
N GLN A 7 21.29 12.99 -7.61
CA GLN A 7 20.58 13.72 -6.56
C GLN A 7 19.08 13.35 -6.50
N THR A 8 18.41 13.24 -7.65
CA THR A 8 16.99 12.84 -7.71
C THR A 8 16.81 11.40 -7.27
N LYS A 9 17.70 10.51 -7.72
CA LYS A 9 17.71 9.11 -7.32
C LYS A 9 17.86 8.95 -5.81
N LYS A 10 18.84 9.65 -5.21
CA LYS A 10 19.04 9.64 -3.76
C LYS A 10 17.79 10.12 -3.01
N LYS A 11 17.19 11.24 -3.43
CA LYS A 11 15.94 11.73 -2.82
C LYS A 11 14.80 10.71 -2.88
N ILE A 12 14.68 9.95 -3.98
CA ILE A 12 13.67 8.90 -4.10
C ILE A 12 13.94 7.80 -3.08
N PHE A 13 15.17 7.28 -3.00
CA PHE A 13 15.54 6.23 -2.05
C PHE A 13 15.36 6.67 -0.58
N ASP A 14 15.67 7.92 -0.28
CA ASP A 14 15.53 8.50 1.07
C ASP A 14 14.06 8.68 1.50
N ASN A 15 13.10 8.67 0.56
CA ASN A 15 11.68 8.93 0.82
C ASN A 15 10.74 7.82 0.31
N LEU A 16 11.24 6.58 0.13
CA LEU A 16 10.43 5.46 -0.37
C LEU A 16 9.24 5.12 0.54
N ASP A 17 9.40 5.29 1.85
CA ASP A 17 8.33 5.18 2.85
C ASP A 17 7.18 6.16 2.59
N VAL A 18 7.52 7.44 2.36
CA VAL A 18 6.57 8.51 2.04
C VAL A 18 5.92 8.25 0.68
N LEU A 19 6.70 7.89 -0.34
CA LEU A 19 6.20 7.56 -1.67
C LEU A 19 5.24 6.37 -1.63
N GLY A 20 5.57 5.32 -0.88
CA GLY A 20 4.71 4.16 -0.67
C GLY A 20 3.36 4.54 -0.06
N ALA A 21 3.37 5.38 0.98
CA ALA A 21 2.15 5.87 1.60
C ALA A 21 1.30 6.76 0.67
N ILE A 22 1.92 7.63 -0.14
CA ILE A 22 1.21 8.43 -1.14
C ILE A 22 0.55 7.51 -2.19
N ILE A 23 1.30 6.54 -2.73
CA ILE A 23 0.79 5.58 -3.71
C ILE A 23 -0.44 4.85 -3.15
N MET A 24 -0.36 4.39 -1.90
CA MET A 24 -1.49 3.73 -1.23
C MET A 24 -2.72 4.63 -1.14
N ILE A 25 -2.57 5.89 -0.70
CA ILE A 25 -3.70 6.82 -0.58
C ILE A 25 -4.34 7.06 -1.93
N VAL A 26 -3.54 7.36 -2.96
CA VAL A 26 -4.04 7.62 -4.31
C VAL A 26 -4.72 6.38 -4.88
N ALA A 27 -4.18 5.18 -4.64
CA ALA A 27 -4.73 3.91 -5.13
C ALA A 27 -6.16 3.63 -4.67
N LEU A 28 -6.55 4.12 -3.49
CA LEU A 28 -7.93 4.01 -2.99
C LEU A 28 -8.94 4.76 -3.89
N PHE A 29 -8.48 5.77 -4.64
CA PHE A 29 -9.31 6.59 -5.52
C PHE A 29 -9.12 6.27 -7.01
N LEU A 30 -8.19 5.37 -7.39
CA LEU A 30 -7.89 5.00 -8.78
C LEU A 30 -8.89 3.99 -9.39
N GLY A 31 -10.14 3.98 -8.93
CA GLY A 31 -11.20 3.13 -9.46
C GLY A 31 -11.41 1.83 -8.66
N ALA A 32 -11.55 0.71 -9.37
CA ALA A 32 -11.86 -0.58 -8.77
C ALA A 32 -10.71 -1.08 -7.89
N PHE A 33 -11.04 -1.44 -6.65
CA PHE A 33 -10.12 -2.01 -5.68
C PHE A 33 -10.25 -3.53 -5.60
N TYR A 34 -11.49 -4.02 -5.55
CA TYR A 34 -11.83 -5.43 -5.78
C TYR A 34 -12.69 -5.59 -7.03
N LYS A 35 -12.66 -6.79 -7.62
CA LYS A 35 -13.53 -7.21 -8.72
C LYS A 35 -13.92 -8.68 -8.54
N ASP A 36 -15.00 -9.10 -9.17
CA ASP A 36 -15.36 -10.52 -9.22
C ASP A 36 -14.36 -11.32 -10.09
N ASP A 37 -14.08 -12.55 -9.68
CA ASP A 37 -13.06 -13.48 -10.18
C ASP A 37 -13.71 -14.78 -10.67
N GLY A 38 -14.58 -14.65 -11.68
CA GLY A 38 -15.13 -15.78 -12.42
C GLY A 38 -16.59 -16.14 -12.11
N GLY A 39 -17.35 -15.30 -11.42
CA GLY A 39 -18.80 -15.44 -11.25
C GLY A 39 -19.63 -14.88 -12.41
N ALA A 40 -20.96 -15.00 -12.30
CA ALA A 40 -21.92 -14.45 -13.28
C ALA A 40 -21.82 -12.92 -13.45
N PHE A 41 -21.14 -12.24 -12.52
CA PHE A 41 -20.95 -10.79 -12.49
C PHE A 41 -19.49 -10.38 -12.72
N ALA A 42 -18.63 -11.28 -13.22
CA ALA A 42 -17.19 -11.01 -13.44
C ALA A 42 -16.91 -9.78 -14.33
N ALA A 43 -17.84 -9.46 -15.24
CA ALA A 43 -17.73 -8.31 -16.15
C ALA A 43 -18.33 -7.00 -15.57
N THR A 44 -19.11 -7.07 -14.50
CA THR A 44 -19.94 -5.94 -14.02
C THR A 44 -19.68 -5.57 -12.57
N PHE A 45 -19.31 -6.52 -11.71
CA PHE A 45 -19.04 -6.25 -10.31
C PHE A 45 -17.63 -5.70 -10.10
N THR A 46 -17.57 -4.45 -9.68
CA THR A 46 -16.35 -3.82 -9.16
C THR A 46 -16.66 -3.11 -7.85
N TYR A 47 -15.73 -3.19 -6.90
CA TYR A 47 -15.82 -2.50 -5.63
C TYR A 47 -14.78 -1.36 -5.60
N PRO A 48 -15.21 -0.08 -5.67
CA PRO A 48 -14.30 1.06 -5.63
C PRO A 48 -13.57 1.19 -4.29
N GLY A 49 -12.29 1.59 -4.31
CA GLY A 49 -11.46 1.65 -3.10
C GLY A 49 -11.95 2.67 -2.06
N TYR A 50 -12.45 3.83 -2.49
CA TYR A 50 -12.97 4.84 -1.57
C TYR A 50 -14.17 4.33 -0.77
N LYS A 51 -14.97 3.41 -1.32
CA LYS A 51 -16.10 2.82 -0.58
C LYS A 51 -15.62 1.97 0.59
N LEU A 52 -14.42 1.40 0.55
CA LEU A 52 -13.84 0.68 1.69
C LEU A 52 -13.65 1.60 2.89
N ILE A 53 -13.29 2.87 2.64
CA ILE A 53 -12.99 3.85 3.69
C ILE A 53 -14.27 4.40 4.31
N PHE A 54 -15.27 4.65 3.47
CA PHE A 54 -16.50 5.35 3.83
C PHE A 54 -17.66 4.42 4.19
N ASN A 55 -17.57 3.11 3.91
CA ASN A 55 -18.58 2.17 4.39
C ASN A 55 -18.37 1.90 5.89
N SER A 56 -19.32 2.31 6.72
CA SER A 56 -19.31 2.12 8.18
C SER A 56 -19.33 0.66 8.61
N GLU A 57 -19.79 -0.25 7.75
CA GLU A 57 -19.80 -1.69 8.03
C GLU A 57 -18.39 -2.29 8.04
N TYR A 58 -17.43 -1.63 7.39
CA TYR A 58 -16.03 -2.01 7.39
C TYR A 58 -15.21 -1.04 8.23
N MET A 59 -15.35 -1.11 9.56
CA MET A 59 -14.55 -0.28 10.48
C MET A 59 -13.03 -0.41 10.25
N LEU A 60 -12.58 -1.57 9.75
CA LEU A 60 -11.18 -1.80 9.32
C LEU A 60 -10.81 -1.08 8.02
N GLY A 61 -11.79 -0.76 7.18
CA GLY A 61 -11.62 -0.08 5.90
C GLY A 61 -11.13 1.37 6.07
N THR A 62 -11.53 2.06 7.14
CA THR A 62 -10.96 3.37 7.49
C THR A 62 -9.46 3.28 7.82
N LEU A 63 -8.98 2.14 8.31
CA LEU A 63 -7.54 1.95 8.57
C LEU A 63 -6.72 1.89 7.29
N MET A 64 -7.34 1.56 6.14
CA MET A 64 -6.65 1.57 4.84
C MET A 64 -6.17 2.96 4.43
N ILE A 65 -6.79 4.03 4.93
CA ILE A 65 -6.30 5.41 4.73
C ILE A 65 -5.58 5.93 5.97
N ALA A 66 -6.04 5.59 7.18
CA ALA A 66 -5.47 6.12 8.41
C ALA A 66 -4.01 5.69 8.61
N LEU A 67 -3.68 4.43 8.34
CA LEU A 67 -2.32 3.91 8.53
C LEU A 67 -1.27 4.57 7.60
N PRO A 68 -1.48 4.67 6.27
CA PRO A 68 -0.54 5.42 5.42
C PRO A 68 -0.49 6.91 5.78
N LEU A 69 -1.60 7.53 6.22
CA LEU A 69 -1.57 8.90 6.71
C LEU A 69 -0.67 9.06 7.94
N ILE A 70 -0.74 8.12 8.90
CA ILE A 70 0.13 8.13 10.08
C ILE A 70 1.61 8.06 9.65
N VAL A 71 1.94 7.19 8.69
CA VAL A 71 3.30 7.10 8.12
C VAL A 71 3.75 8.45 7.54
N LEU A 72 2.88 9.16 6.79
CA LEU A 72 3.20 10.47 6.22
C LEU A 72 3.46 11.55 7.27
N ILE A 73 2.63 11.62 8.31
CA ILE A 73 2.74 12.67 9.33
C ILE A 73 3.84 12.39 10.37
N THR A 74 4.41 11.18 10.39
CA THR A 74 5.39 10.77 11.40
C THR A 74 6.62 11.68 11.40
N ASN A 75 7.05 12.16 10.23
CA ASN A 75 8.17 13.09 10.09
C ASN A 75 7.85 14.53 10.56
N TYR A 76 6.57 14.86 10.79
CA TYR A 76 6.10 16.20 11.12
C TYR A 76 5.60 16.33 12.57
N VAL A 77 5.21 15.22 13.19
CA VAL A 77 4.66 15.21 14.56
C VAL A 77 5.72 14.70 15.54
N ASP A 78 6.17 15.58 16.44
CA ASP A 78 7.27 15.26 17.38
C ASP A 78 6.99 14.04 18.28
N GLY A 79 5.73 13.84 18.68
CA GLY A 79 5.31 12.67 19.45
C GLY A 79 5.46 11.33 18.70
N LEU A 80 5.46 11.36 17.36
CA LEU A 80 5.59 10.18 16.49
C LEU A 80 7.04 9.96 16.03
N LYS A 81 7.83 11.02 15.86
CA LYS A 81 9.25 10.93 15.44
C LYS A 81 10.08 9.98 16.29
N LYS A 82 9.82 9.90 17.61
CA LYS A 82 10.51 8.96 18.51
C LYS A 82 10.31 7.49 18.15
N TYR A 83 9.24 7.16 17.42
CA TYR A 83 8.91 5.81 16.97
C TYR A 83 9.02 5.67 15.45
N ASP A 84 9.68 6.60 14.76
CA ASP A 84 9.70 6.69 13.29
C ASP A 84 9.98 5.35 12.59
N LYS A 85 11.11 4.72 12.96
CA LYS A 85 11.52 3.42 12.40
C LYS A 85 10.52 2.31 12.67
N LEU A 86 9.91 2.30 13.86
CA LEU A 86 8.95 1.28 14.26
C LEU A 86 7.64 1.49 13.51
N ILE A 87 7.14 2.72 13.41
CA ILE A 87 5.91 3.08 12.69
C ILE A 87 6.04 2.70 11.22
N LYS A 88 7.16 3.08 10.58
CA LYS A 88 7.43 2.80 9.16
C LYS A 88 7.63 1.32 8.84
N LEU A 89 7.92 0.49 9.84
CA LEU A 89 8.00 -0.96 9.68
C LEU A 89 6.66 -1.65 9.98
N VAL A 90 6.07 -1.35 11.14
CA VAL A 90 4.93 -2.07 11.69
C VAL A 90 3.63 -1.68 11.01
N LEU A 91 3.41 -0.39 10.73
CA LEU A 91 2.14 0.03 10.13
C LEU A 91 1.96 -0.51 8.70
N PRO A 92 2.98 -0.50 7.81
CA PRO A 92 2.86 -1.16 6.52
C PRO A 92 2.58 -2.66 6.64
N ALA A 93 3.23 -3.36 7.58
CA ALA A 93 2.98 -4.79 7.81
C ALA A 93 1.54 -5.08 8.26
N ILE A 94 1.01 -4.30 9.21
CA ILE A 94 -0.40 -4.39 9.63
C ILE A 94 -1.33 -4.08 8.46
N THR A 95 -1.02 -3.02 7.71
CA THR A 95 -1.82 -2.61 6.54
C THR A 95 -1.88 -3.73 5.49
N PHE A 96 -0.77 -4.43 5.26
CA PHE A 96 -0.73 -5.56 4.34
C PHE A 96 -1.70 -6.66 4.75
N ILE A 97 -1.74 -7.01 6.05
CA ILE A 97 -2.67 -8.00 6.59
C ILE A 97 -4.12 -7.53 6.39
N PHE A 98 -4.42 -6.27 6.69
CA PHE A 98 -5.77 -5.72 6.57
C PHE A 98 -6.31 -5.73 5.14
N VAL A 99 -5.47 -5.56 4.12
CA VAL A 99 -5.89 -5.66 2.71
C VAL A 99 -6.55 -7.01 2.43
N PHE A 100 -6.02 -8.11 2.99
CA PHE A 100 -6.57 -9.45 2.79
C PHE A 100 -7.76 -9.74 3.70
N VAL A 101 -7.75 -9.23 4.93
CA VAL A 101 -8.91 -9.35 5.85
C VAL A 101 -10.12 -8.63 5.25
N LEU A 102 -9.94 -7.41 4.73
CA LEU A 102 -11.01 -6.65 4.08
C LEU A 102 -11.50 -7.31 2.80
N LYS A 103 -10.61 -7.94 2.03
CA LYS A 103 -11.01 -8.75 0.88
C LYS A 103 -11.98 -9.87 1.31
N GLY A 104 -11.71 -10.51 2.45
CA GLY A 104 -12.59 -11.51 3.05
C GLY A 104 -13.93 -10.93 3.45
N GLN A 105 -13.95 -9.83 4.22
CA GLN A 105 -15.18 -9.18 4.68
C GLN A 105 -16.08 -8.71 3.53
N VAL A 106 -15.52 -8.03 2.54
CA VAL A 106 -16.28 -7.61 1.34
C VAL A 106 -16.71 -8.84 0.54
N GLY A 107 -15.88 -9.89 0.52
CA GLY A 107 -16.18 -11.15 -0.17
C GLY A 107 -17.33 -11.92 0.46
N ASP A 108 -17.43 -11.93 1.79
CA ASP A 108 -18.51 -12.60 2.52
C ASP A 108 -19.84 -11.86 2.31
N GLU A 109 -19.82 -10.52 2.34
CA GLU A 109 -21.02 -9.71 2.09
C GLU A 109 -21.50 -9.82 0.64
N VAL A 110 -20.60 -9.61 -0.33
CA VAL A 110 -20.94 -9.70 -1.75
C VAL A 110 -21.26 -11.15 -2.14
N GLY A 111 -20.54 -12.11 -1.59
CA GLY A 111 -20.70 -13.54 -1.85
C GLY A 111 -22.02 -14.09 -1.30
N ALA A 112 -22.50 -13.58 -0.17
CA ALA A 112 -23.83 -13.90 0.34
C ALA A 112 -24.94 -13.49 -0.63
N ASP A 113 -24.79 -12.34 -1.29
CA ASP A 113 -25.80 -11.78 -2.19
C ASP A 113 -25.67 -12.27 -3.65
N THR A 114 -24.46 -12.66 -4.09
CA THR A 114 -24.17 -12.87 -5.52
C THR A 114 -23.41 -14.15 -5.85
N GLY A 115 -22.84 -14.85 -4.87
CA GLY A 115 -21.95 -15.99 -5.09
C GLY A 115 -20.60 -15.63 -5.73
N ALA A 116 -20.30 -14.33 -5.89
CA ALA A 116 -19.05 -13.84 -6.47
C ALA A 116 -17.83 -14.15 -5.59
N LYS A 117 -16.70 -14.45 -6.23
CA LYS A 117 -15.40 -14.57 -5.55
C LYS A 117 -14.60 -13.31 -5.85
N LEU A 118 -14.10 -12.62 -4.84
CA LEU A 118 -13.34 -11.40 -5.10
C LEU A 118 -11.88 -11.68 -5.46
N SER A 119 -11.35 -10.88 -6.37
CA SER A 119 -9.92 -10.70 -6.64
C SER A 119 -9.52 -9.24 -6.53
N MET A 120 -8.21 -8.98 -6.45
CA MET A 120 -7.67 -7.63 -6.47
C MET A 120 -7.81 -7.04 -7.88
N ALA A 121 -8.43 -5.87 -7.97
CA ALA A 121 -8.42 -5.05 -9.17
C ALA A 121 -7.18 -4.14 -9.19
N LEU A 122 -7.07 -3.28 -10.22
CA LEU A 122 -5.89 -2.43 -10.41
C LEU A 122 -5.60 -1.54 -9.20
N GLY A 123 -6.62 -0.90 -8.62
CA GLY A 123 -6.46 -0.06 -7.43
C GLY A 123 -5.91 -0.85 -6.24
N GLY A 124 -6.41 -2.06 -6.03
CA GLY A 124 -5.90 -2.96 -4.99
C GLY A 124 -4.44 -3.36 -5.20
N TRP A 125 -4.04 -3.67 -6.44
CA TRP A 125 -2.65 -4.01 -6.76
C TRP A 125 -1.70 -2.83 -6.60
N ILE A 126 -2.11 -1.63 -7.02
CA ILE A 126 -1.31 -0.41 -6.81
C ILE A 126 -1.18 -0.11 -5.32
N TYR A 127 -2.23 -0.34 -4.53
CA TYR A 127 -2.18 -0.20 -3.08
C TYR A 127 -1.17 -1.15 -2.45
N ILE A 128 -1.20 -2.45 -2.80
CA ILE A 128 -0.22 -3.43 -2.35
C ILE A 128 1.20 -3.02 -2.76
N LEU A 129 1.39 -2.54 -3.99
CA LEU A 129 2.70 -2.08 -4.47
C LEU A 129 3.25 -0.94 -3.60
N GLY A 130 2.44 0.08 -3.32
CA GLY A 130 2.81 1.17 -2.43
C GLY A 130 3.17 0.67 -1.02
N ASN A 131 2.39 -0.28 -0.51
CA ASN A 131 2.66 -0.91 0.78
C ASN A 131 3.98 -1.69 0.82
N VAL A 132 4.28 -2.48 -0.21
CA VAL A 132 5.55 -3.24 -0.32
C VAL A 132 6.75 -2.29 -0.42
N ILE A 133 6.63 -1.19 -1.18
CA ILE A 133 7.68 -0.17 -1.25
C ILE A 133 7.92 0.44 0.14
N GLY A 134 6.85 0.84 0.83
CA GLY A 134 6.94 1.41 2.17
C GLY A 134 7.51 0.43 3.19
N LEU A 135 7.10 -0.84 3.14
CA LEU A 135 7.61 -1.89 4.02
C LEU A 135 9.09 -2.17 3.75
N ALA A 136 9.52 -2.25 2.50
CA ALA A 136 10.93 -2.44 2.15
C ALA A 136 11.80 -1.27 2.65
N ALA A 137 11.31 -0.04 2.52
CA ALA A 137 11.94 1.16 3.09
C ALA A 137 12.01 1.10 4.62
N GLY A 138 10.92 0.73 5.28
CA GLY A 138 10.84 0.57 6.73
C GLY A 138 11.80 -0.49 7.26
N VAL A 139 11.84 -1.67 6.64
CA VAL A 139 12.80 -2.74 6.97
C VAL A 139 14.23 -2.24 6.80
N ALA A 140 14.54 -1.59 5.69
CA ALA A 140 15.88 -1.08 5.45
C ALA A 140 16.29 -0.01 6.46
N GLY A 141 15.41 0.94 6.79
CA GLY A 141 15.65 1.97 7.80
C GLY A 141 15.78 1.40 9.22
N PHE A 142 15.03 0.34 9.54
CA PHE A 142 15.11 -0.34 10.83
C PHE A 142 16.43 -1.08 11.02
N PHE A 143 16.88 -1.83 10.00
CA PHE A 143 18.13 -2.62 10.04
C PHE A 143 19.38 -1.86 9.56
N GLY A 144 19.26 -0.58 9.17
CA GLY A 144 20.39 0.23 8.71
C GLY A 144 20.93 -0.18 7.33
N VAL A 145 20.09 -0.78 6.48
CA VAL A 145 20.45 -1.19 5.12
C VAL A 145 20.36 0.00 4.17
N ASN A 146 21.42 0.29 3.42
CA ASN A 146 21.40 1.29 2.36
C ASN A 146 20.78 0.71 1.08
N LEU A 147 19.51 1.07 0.80
CA LEU A 147 18.76 0.59 -0.36
C LEU A 147 19.36 1.04 -1.69
N GLU A 148 19.87 2.26 -1.77
CA GLU A 148 20.49 2.79 -2.99
C GLU A 148 21.72 1.94 -3.38
N LYS A 149 22.60 1.67 -2.42
CA LYS A 149 23.79 0.83 -2.61
C LYS A 149 23.41 -0.58 -3.04
N LYS A 150 22.45 -1.21 -2.33
CA LYS A 150 21.94 -2.55 -2.68
C LYS A 150 21.33 -2.60 -4.09
N ALA A 151 20.55 -1.59 -4.47
CA ALA A 151 19.98 -1.49 -5.81
C ALA A 151 21.06 -1.37 -6.89
N ASN A 152 22.09 -0.54 -6.66
CA ASN A 152 23.22 -0.38 -7.58
C ASN A 152 24.02 -1.68 -7.73
N GLU A 153 24.29 -2.40 -6.64
CA GLU A 153 24.97 -3.70 -6.68
C GLU A 153 24.20 -4.73 -7.52
N LEU A 154 22.88 -4.78 -7.38
CA LEU A 154 22.02 -5.70 -8.17
C LEU A 154 21.97 -5.33 -9.65
N MET A 155 21.92 -4.04 -9.98
CA MET A 155 21.91 -3.58 -11.37
C MET A 155 23.26 -3.83 -12.06
N ASN A 156 24.37 -3.68 -11.34
CA ASN A 156 25.71 -3.90 -11.87
C ASN A 156 26.05 -5.40 -12.00
N LYS A 157 25.48 -6.28 -11.16
CA LYS A 157 25.59 -7.74 -11.33
C LYS A 157 24.81 -8.30 -12.53
N LYS A 158 23.85 -7.55 -13.07
CA LYS A 158 23.05 -7.95 -14.24
C LYS A 158 23.65 -7.46 -15.57
N LYS A 159 24.74 -6.70 -15.53
CA LYS A 159 25.56 -6.34 -16.70
C LYS A 159 26.73 -7.31 -16.80
#